data_AF-A0A7D7W8Z8-F1
#
_entry.id   AF-A0A7D7W8Z8-F1
#
_cell.length_a   1.000
_cell.length_b   1.000
_cell.length_c   1.000
_cell.angle_alpha   90.00
_cell.angle_beta   90.00
_cell.angle_gamma   90.00
#
_symmetry.space_group_name_H-M   'P 1'
#
loop_
_entity.id
_entity.type
_entity.pdbx_description
1 polymer ?
#
loop_
_entity_poly.entity_id
_entity_poly.type
_entity_poly.pdbx_seq_one_letter_code
_entity_poly.pdbx_strand_id
1 'polypeptide(L)' 'MSILLHGEERSTWPAFDLASAREFHARIGLEDTFTLLDGATAAGNAELVRAVLRR' A
#
# COMPACT_ATOMS: atom_id res chain seq x y z
N MET A 1 -11.86 8.59 16.74
CA MET A 1 -12.13 7.85 15.49
C MET A 1 -10.78 7.59 14.83
N SER A 2 -10.51 6.36 14.40
CA SER A 2 -9.28 6.03 13.64
C SER A 2 -9.59 6.17 12.14
N ILE A 3 -8.70 6.85 11.39
CA ILE A 3 -8.81 6.99 9.94
C ILE A 3 -7.91 5.95 9.29
N LEU A 4 -8.44 5.21 8.31
CA LEU A 4 -7.71 4.30 7.46
C LEU A 4 -7.81 4.78 6.00
N LEU A 5 -6.69 4.87 5.30
CA LEU A 5 -6.67 5.09 3.87
C LEU A 5 -6.46 3.78 3.11
N HIS A 6 -7.20 3.64 2.03
CA HIS A 6 -7.06 2.59 1.03
C HIS A 6 -6.96 3.29 -0.34
N GLY A 7 -6.12 2.73 -1.21
CA GLY A 7 -6.02 3.12 -2.60
C GLY A 7 -6.20 1.90 -3.49
N GLU A 8 -6.72 2.12 -4.68
CA GLU A 8 -6.91 1.10 -5.73
C GLU A 8 -5.91 1.33 -6.86
N GLU A 9 -5.28 0.25 -7.31
CA GLU A 9 -4.32 0.18 -8.40
C GLU A 9 -3.24 1.26 -8.28
N ARG A 10 -3.21 2.21 -9.22
CA ARG A 10 -2.23 3.31 -9.28
C ARG A 10 -2.27 4.22 -8.05
N SER A 11 -3.37 4.23 -7.31
CA SER A 11 -3.51 5.06 -6.09
C SER A 11 -3.08 4.35 -4.82
N THR A 12 -2.79 3.04 -4.86
CA THR A 12 -2.39 2.25 -3.68
C THR A 12 -1.15 2.81 -2.98
N TRP A 13 -0.07 3.04 -3.74
CA TRP A 13 1.18 3.57 -3.18
C TRP A 13 1.07 5.04 -2.72
N PRO A 14 0.47 5.97 -3.51
CA PRO A 14 0.18 7.32 -3.03
C PRO A 14 -0.74 7.37 -1.79
N ALA A 15 -1.71 6.47 -1.67
CA ALA A 15 -2.59 6.40 -0.50
C ALA A 15 -1.82 5.96 0.76
N PHE A 16 -0.91 5.00 0.62
CA PHE A 16 -0.01 4.60 1.70
C PHE A 16 0.91 5.76 2.13
N ASP A 17 1.47 6.51 1.18
CA ASP A 17 2.31 7.68 1.47
C ASP A 17 1.54 8.76 2.23
N LEU A 18 0.32 9.05 1.78
CA LEU A 18 -0.54 10.02 2.43
C LEU A 18 -0.95 9.57 3.85
N ALA A 19 -1.25 8.29 4.04
CA ALA A 19 -1.57 7.74 5.35
C ALA A 19 -0.39 7.89 6.31
N SER A 20 0.81 7.53 5.84
CA SER A 20 2.05 7.64 6.62
C SER A 20 2.33 9.10 7.00
N ALA A 21 2.21 10.03 6.05
CA ALA A 21 2.42 11.46 6.29
C ALA A 21 1.38 12.11 7.22
N ARG A 22 0.22 11.48 7.40
CA ARG A 22 -0.89 11.96 8.25
C ARG A 22 -1.03 11.16 9.55
N GLU A 23 -0.13 10.21 9.81
CA GLU A 23 -0.21 9.29 10.96
C GLU A 23 -1.54 8.52 11.01
N PHE A 24 -2.08 8.18 9.84
CA PHE A 24 -3.29 7.37 9.68
C PHE A 24 -2.93 5.91 9.45
N HIS A 25 -3.90 5.02 9.62
CA HIS A 25 -3.73 3.62 9.22
C HIS A 25 -3.79 3.51 7.69
N ALA A 26 -3.13 2.48 7.15
CA ALA A 26 -3.17 2.17 5.73
C ALA A 26 -3.55 0.69 5.52
N ARG A 27 -4.19 0.40 4.40
CA ARG A 27 -4.45 -0.95 3.91
C ARG A 27 -3.55 -1.25 2.71
N ILE A 28 -3.05 -2.48 2.63
CA ILE A 28 -2.28 -2.99 1.50
C ILE A 28 -2.58 -4.48 1.27
N GLY A 29 -2.75 -4.88 0.01
CA GLY A 29 -2.97 -6.27 -0.40
C GLY A 29 -3.29 -6.40 -1.90
N LEU A 30 -3.41 -7.64 -2.37
CA LEU A 30 -3.70 -7.99 -3.78
C LEU A 30 -5.08 -7.51 -4.24
N GLU A 31 -5.99 -7.22 -3.32
CA GLU A 31 -7.27 -6.55 -3.64
C GLU A 31 -7.06 -5.08 -4.02
N ASP A 32 -5.98 -4.47 -3.52
CA ASP A 32 -5.67 -3.06 -3.71
C ASP A 32 -4.77 -2.88 -4.95
N THR A 33 -3.73 -3.73 -5.10
CA THR A 33 -2.84 -3.70 -6.27
C THR A 33 -2.12 -5.03 -6.49
N PHE A 34 -1.77 -5.31 -7.75
CA PHE A 34 -0.90 -6.42 -8.13
C PHE A 34 0.57 -6.03 -8.31
N THR A 35 0.92 -4.73 -8.29
CA THR A 35 2.26 -4.27 -8.68
C THR A 35 3.05 -3.66 -7.52
N LEU A 36 4.34 -3.97 -7.49
CA LEU A 36 5.35 -3.32 -6.66
C LEU A 36 5.68 -1.93 -7.23
N LEU A 37 6.46 -1.15 -6.47
CA LEU A 37 6.85 0.21 -6.83
C LEU A 37 7.66 0.30 -8.13
N ASP A 38 8.42 -0.74 -8.46
CA ASP A 38 9.17 -0.88 -9.71
C ASP A 38 8.30 -1.38 -10.88
N GLY A 39 7.02 -1.65 -10.63
CA GLY A 39 6.07 -2.18 -11.60
C GLY A 39 6.06 -3.70 -11.72
N ALA A 40 6.93 -4.43 -11.01
CA ALA A 40 6.91 -5.89 -11.01
C ALA A 40 5.63 -6.42 -10.33
N THR A 41 5.11 -7.56 -10.80
CA THR A 41 3.98 -8.22 -10.13
C THR A 41 4.41 -8.78 -8.78
N ALA A 42 3.67 -8.44 -7.72
CA ALA A 42 3.92 -8.97 -6.39
C ALA A 42 3.62 -10.49 -6.35
N ALA A 43 4.50 -11.26 -5.73
CA ALA A 43 4.30 -12.70 -5.50
C ALA A 43 3.16 -12.98 -4.50
N GLY A 44 2.74 -11.96 -3.74
CA GLY A 44 1.55 -12.02 -2.89
C GLY A 44 1.51 -10.94 -1.81
N ASN A 45 0.47 -10.97 -0.97
CA ASN A 45 0.27 -10.00 0.12
C ASN A 45 1.49 -9.81 1.02
N ALA A 46 2.21 -10.89 1.34
CA ALA A 46 3.38 -10.81 2.21
C ALA A 46 4.51 -9.97 1.59
N GLU A 47 4.65 -9.96 0.27
CA GLU A 47 5.64 -9.13 -0.41
C GLU A 47 5.22 -7.66 -0.45
N LEU A 48 3.94 -7.39 -0.68
CA LEU A 48 3.37 -6.04 -0.59
C LEU A 48 3.56 -5.45 0.82
N VAL A 49 3.27 -6.23 1.87
CA VAL A 49 3.52 -5.83 3.27
C VAL A 49 5.00 -5.56 3.52
N ARG A 50 5.91 -6.41 3.01
CA ARG A 50 7.34 -6.15 3.14
C ARG A 50 7.80 -4.91 2.37
N ALA A 51 7.19 -4.59 1.24
CA ALA A 51 7.50 -3.41 0.47
C ALA A 51 7.12 -2.12 1.22
N VAL A 52 5.96 -2.09 1.87
CA VAL A 52 5.57 -0.94 2.71
C VAL A 52 6.43 -0.81 3.97
N LEU A 53 6.85 -1.92 4.60
CA LEU A 53 7.72 -1.88 5.79
C LEU A 53 9.15 -1.40 5.50
N ARG A 54 9.57 -1.39 4.23
CA ARG A 54 10.89 -0.90 3.79
C ARG A 54 10.85 0.54 3.28
N ARG A 55 9.68 1.17 3.27
CA ARG A 55 9.47 2.53 2.81
C ARG A 55 9.42 3.49 3.99
#